data_AF-A0A8K0KTB1-F1
#
_entry.id   AF-A0A8K0KTB1-F1
#
_cell.length_a   1.000
_cell.length_b   1.000
_cell.length_c   1.000
_cell.angle_alpha   90.00
_cell.angle_beta   90.00
_cell.angle_gamma   90.00
#
_symmetry.space_group_name_H-M   'P 1'
#
loop_
_entity.id
_entity.type
_entity.pdbx_description
1 polymer ?
#
loop_
_entity_poly.entity_id
_entity_poly.type
_entity_poly.pdbx_seq_one_letter_code
_entity_poly.pdbx_strand_id
1 'polypeptide(L)'
;MNSILRAMVPLLHIALLVLFVIIIYAIIGLELFSGKLHKTCFNNITEEMMDDPHPCGEDGFQCDIKKNWVCRNYWIGPNFGITNFDNFGLSMLTVFQCVTLEGWTDVLYSV
;
A
#
# COMPACT_ATOMS: atom_id res chain seq x y z
N MET A 1 -14.13 -23.88 25.76
CA MET A 1 -14.72 -23.02 24.70
C MET A 1 -15.56 -21.87 25.28
N ASN A 2 -16.50 -22.12 26.21
CA ASN A 2 -17.33 -21.07 26.84
C ASN A 2 -16.54 -19.93 27.50
N SER A 3 -15.37 -20.21 28.06
CA SER A 3 -14.49 -19.19 28.66
C SER A 3 -13.94 -18.19 27.64
N ILE A 4 -13.65 -18.64 26.42
CA ILE A 4 -13.16 -17.77 25.33
C ILE A 4 -14.30 -16.86 24.85
N LEU A 5 -15.49 -17.43 24.62
CA LEU A 5 -16.65 -16.68 24.15
C LEU A 5 -17.06 -15.57 25.14
N ARG A 6 -16.98 -15.82 26.45
CA ARG A 6 -17.26 -14.79 27.47
C ARG A 6 -16.24 -13.65 27.47
N ALA A 7 -14.98 -13.94 27.12
CA ALA A 7 -13.93 -12.93 27.05
C ALA A 7 -14.03 -12.05 25.78
N MET A 8 -14.65 -12.55 24.70
CA MET A 8 -14.81 -11.79 23.44
C MET A 8 -15.85 -10.67 23.52
N VAL A 9 -16.89 -10.82 24.36
CA VAL A 9 -17.98 -9.82 24.48
C VAL A 9 -17.47 -8.42 24.83
N PRO A 10 -16.65 -8.21 25.89
CA PRO A 10 -16.12 -6.88 26.19
C PRO A 10 -15.13 -6.35 25.13
N LEU A 11 -14.47 -7.24 24.38
CA LEU A 11 -13.55 -6.86 23.30
C LEU A 11 -14.27 -6.32 22.06
N LEU A 12 -15.57 -6.59 21.90
CA LEU A 12 -16.36 -6.17 20.74
C LEU A 12 -16.38 -4.64 20.57
N HIS A 13 -16.51 -3.88 21.67
CA HIS A 13 -16.52 -2.42 21.62
C HIS A 13 -15.19 -1.85 21.11
N ILE A 14 -14.08 -2.45 21.56
CA ILE A 14 -12.73 -2.06 21.13
C ILE A 14 -12.53 -2.44 19.66
N ALA A 15 -12.96 -3.63 19.26
CA ALA A 15 -12.89 -4.08 17.87
C ALA A 15 -13.68 -3.15 16.93
N LEU A 16 -14.86 -2.69 17.35
CA LEU A 16 -15.69 -1.76 16.58
C LEU A 16 -15.01 -0.38 16.46
N LEU A 17 -14.36 0.10 17.52
CA LEU A 17 -13.57 1.33 17.46
C LEU A 17 -12.41 1.21 16.47
N VAL A 18 -11.66 0.11 16.53
CA VAL A 18 -10.54 -0.16 15.61
C VAL A 18 -11.04 -0.23 14.16
N LEU A 19 -12.15 -0.93 13.91
CA LEU A 19 -12.77 -1.01 12.58
C LEU A 19 -13.14 0.37 12.04
N PHE A 20 -13.75 1.22 12.88
CA PHE A 20 -14.13 2.58 12.49
C PHE A 20 -12.91 3.44 12.14
N VAL A 21 -11.84 3.34 12.94
CA VAL A 21 -10.57 4.03 12.66
C VAL A 21 -9.95 3.56 11.34
N ILE A 22 -9.95 2.24 11.08
CA ILE A 22 -9.46 1.68 9.81
C ILE A 22 -10.25 2.26 8.63
N ILE A 23 -11.57 2.35 8.72
CA ILE A 23 -12.41 2.90 7.65
C ILE A 23 -12.06 4.37 7.36
N ILE A 24 -11.87 5.19 8.39
CA ILE A 24 -11.49 6.59 8.21
C ILE A 24 -10.16 6.70 7.48
N TYR A 25 -9.12 5.99 7.95
CA TYR A 25 -7.81 6.03 7.31
C TYR A 25 -7.80 5.42 5.90
N ALA A 26 -8.63 4.41 5.65
CA ALA A 26 -8.78 3.83 4.31
C ALA A 26 -9.39 4.83 3.32
N ILE A 27 -10.40 5.60 3.72
CA ILE A 27 -10.99 6.65 2.88
C ILE A 27 -9.97 7.77 2.63
N ILE A 28 -9.25 8.22 3.68
CA ILE A 28 -8.20 9.24 3.53
C ILE A 28 -7.11 8.75 2.57
N GLY A 29 -6.65 7.51 2.74
CA GLY A 29 -5.63 6.90 1.88
C GLY A 29 -6.10 6.77 0.43
N LEU A 30 -7.34 6.34 0.21
CA LEU A 30 -7.96 6.25 -1.12
C LEU A 30 -7.95 7.62 -1.82
N GLU A 31 -8.41 8.68 -1.16
CA GLU A 31 -8.46 10.01 -1.77
C GLU A 31 -7.08 10.61 -2.07
N LEU A 32 -6.08 10.34 -1.22
CA LEU A 32 -4.74 10.91 -1.40
C LEU A 32 -3.85 10.10 -2.35
N PHE A 33 -3.95 8.77 -2.33
CA PHE A 33 -2.97 7.87 -2.94
C PHE A 33 -3.53 6.98 -4.05
N SER A 34 -4.77 7.19 -4.48
CA SER A 34 -5.35 6.47 -5.62
C SER A 34 -4.51 6.66 -6.89
N GLY A 35 -4.15 5.53 -7.51
CA GLY A 35 -3.40 5.44 -8.76
C GLY A 35 -1.92 5.80 -8.66
N LYS A 36 -1.41 6.14 -7.48
CA LYS A 36 -0.02 6.59 -7.31
C LYS A 36 1.00 5.44 -7.36
N LEU A 37 0.60 4.24 -6.94
CA LEU A 37 1.48 3.08 -6.75
C LEU A 37 1.65 2.19 -8.00
N HIS A 38 1.44 2.75 -9.20
CA HIS A 38 1.54 2.03 -10.49
C HIS A 38 2.71 2.46 -11.37
N LYS A 39 3.60 3.31 -10.85
CA LYS A 39 4.76 3.81 -11.59
C LYS A 39 6.02 3.14 -11.07
N THR A 40 6.86 2.63 -11.96
CA THR A 40 8.22 2.20 -11.57
C THR A 40 9.22 2.49 -12.69
N CYS A 41 10.49 2.20 -12.44
CA CYS A 41 11.57 2.42 -13.38
C CYS A 41 11.65 1.26 -14.39
N PHE A 42 11.60 1.61 -15.67
CA PHE A 42 11.81 0.70 -16.79
C PHE A 42 13.03 1.12 -17.59
N ASN A 43 13.75 0.15 -18.15
CA ASN A 43 14.84 0.41 -19.07
C ASN A 43 14.28 0.91 -20.42
N ASN A 44 14.78 2.04 -20.93
CA ASN A 44 14.29 2.63 -22.17
C ASN A 44 14.58 1.78 -23.42
N ILE A 45 15.56 0.87 -23.36
CA ILE A 45 16.01 0.03 -24.49
C ILE A 45 15.42 -1.37 -24.40
N THR A 46 15.55 -2.05 -23.25
CA THR A 46 15.08 -3.43 -23.09
C THR A 46 13.62 -3.54 -22.71
N GLU A 47 12.99 -2.43 -22.29
CA GLU A 47 11.64 -2.37 -21.71
C GLU A 47 11.46 -3.24 -20.46
N GLU A 48 12.55 -3.72 -19.88
CA GLU A 48 12.54 -4.52 -18.66
C GLU A 48 12.31 -3.64 -17.44
N MET A 49 11.55 -4.18 -16.49
CA MET A 49 11.35 -3.61 -15.16
C MET A 49 12.60 -3.88 -14.30
N MET A 50 12.87 -3.00 -13.35
CA MET A 50 13.94 -3.21 -12.37
C MET A 50 13.69 -4.46 -11.51
N ASP A 51 14.78 -5.13 -11.10
CA ASP A 51 14.72 -6.37 -10.29
C ASP A 51 13.99 -6.18 -8.96
N ASP A 52 14.13 -5.00 -8.33
CA ASP A 52 13.43 -4.60 -7.11
C ASP A 52 12.54 -3.38 -7.39
N PRO A 53 11.31 -3.58 -7.90
CA PRO A 53 10.46 -2.49 -8.33
C PRO A 53 9.89 -1.74 -7.13
N HIS A 54 10.17 -0.45 -7.06
CA HIS A 54 9.52 0.47 -6.13
C HIS A 54 8.88 1.65 -6.90
N PRO A 55 7.93 2.37 -6.28
CA PRO A 55 7.31 3.55 -6.85
C PRO A 55 8.33 4.61 -7.29
N CYS A 56 8.06 5.30 -8.39
CA CYS A 56 8.85 6.44 -8.86
C CYS A 56 7.95 7.65 -9.15
N GLY A 57 8.50 8.87 -9.02
CA GLY A 57 7.75 10.11 -9.22
C GLY A 57 8.63 11.35 -9.20
N GLU A 58 8.05 12.50 -9.54
CA GLU A 58 8.76 13.79 -9.53
C GLU A 58 9.17 14.20 -8.10
N ASP A 59 8.25 14.04 -7.15
CA ASP A 59 8.45 14.32 -5.72
C ASP A 59 8.99 13.11 -4.94
N GLY A 60 9.21 11.97 -5.61
CA GLY A 60 9.58 10.70 -5.00
C GLY A 60 10.91 10.16 -5.50
N PHE A 61 11.04 8.83 -5.57
CA PHE A 61 12.25 8.21 -6.11
C PHE A 61 12.45 8.57 -7.60
N GLN A 62 13.66 9.04 -7.92
CA GLN A 62 14.07 9.38 -9.28
C GLN A 62 14.85 8.24 -9.92
N CYS A 63 14.37 7.73 -11.06
CA CYS A 63 15.07 6.72 -11.84
C CYS A 63 16.42 7.24 -12.37
N ASP A 64 17.44 6.37 -12.43
CA ASP A 64 18.76 6.74 -12.93
C ASP A 64 18.76 6.96 -14.46
N ILE A 65 18.69 8.24 -14.84
CA ILE A 65 18.69 8.68 -16.24
C ILE A 65 20.00 8.27 -16.96
N LYS A 66 21.14 8.22 -16.25
CA LYS A 66 22.45 7.90 -16.89
C LYS A 66 22.50 6.47 -17.40
N LYS A 67 21.72 5.58 -16.80
CA LYS A 67 21.57 4.17 -17.19
C LYS A 67 20.35 3.93 -18.08
N ASN A 68 19.74 4.99 -18.62
CA ASN A 68 18.51 4.95 -19.44
C ASN A 68 17.29 4.37 -18.70
N TRP A 69 17.15 4.55 -17.39
CA TRP A 69 15.92 4.21 -16.68
C TRP A 69 14.91 5.36 -16.73
N VAL A 70 13.66 5.04 -17.05
CA VAL A 70 12.56 6.00 -17.18
C VAL A 70 11.40 5.55 -16.31
N CYS A 71 10.81 6.49 -15.58
CA CYS A 71 9.62 6.25 -14.76
C CYS A 71 8.39 6.12 -15.68
N ARG A 72 7.73 4.95 -15.69
CA ARG A 72 6.55 4.69 -16.54
C ARG A 72 5.41 4.01 -15.78
N ASN A 73 4.19 4.22 -16.27
CA ASN A 73 2.95 3.67 -15.72
C ASN A 73 2.63 2.31 -16.37
N TYR A 74 3.22 1.22 -15.88
CA TYR A 74 2.90 -0.15 -16.34
C TYR A 74 3.07 -1.19 -15.23
N TRP A 75 3.34 -0.75 -14.01
CA TRP A 75 3.55 -1.66 -12.90
C TRP A 75 2.24 -1.95 -12.19
N ILE A 76 1.98 -3.23 -11.92
CA ILE A 76 0.80 -3.69 -11.17
C ILE A 76 0.78 -3.13 -9.74
N GLY A 77 1.94 -2.76 -9.21
CA GLY A 77 2.12 -2.18 -7.88
C GLY A 77 2.76 -3.13 -6.88
N PRO A 78 3.03 -2.65 -5.65
CA PRO A 78 3.67 -3.43 -4.59
C PRO A 78 2.89 -4.69 -4.24
N ASN A 79 3.58 -5.75 -3.81
CA ASN A 79 2.97 -7.03 -3.41
C ASN A 79 1.96 -7.57 -4.44
N PHE A 80 2.36 -7.63 -5.71
CA PHE A 80 1.52 -8.08 -6.83
C PHE A 80 0.22 -7.27 -7.01
N GLY A 81 0.25 -5.99 -6.64
CA GLY A 81 -0.92 -5.10 -6.73
C GLY A 81 -1.94 -5.28 -5.61
N ILE A 82 -1.57 -5.90 -4.49
CA ILE A 82 -2.45 -6.00 -3.31
C ILE A 82 -2.33 -4.76 -2.43
N THR A 83 -1.11 -4.28 -2.24
CA THR A 83 -0.83 -3.13 -1.38
C THR A 83 -0.96 -1.85 -2.19
N ASN A 84 -2.19 -1.34 -2.27
CA ASN A 84 -2.50 -0.06 -2.91
C ASN A 84 -3.72 0.63 -2.27
N PHE A 85 -4.02 1.82 -2.76
CA PHE A 85 -5.14 2.65 -2.35
C PHE A 85 -6.10 2.95 -3.51
N ASP A 86 -6.27 2.03 -4.46
CA ASP A 86 -7.05 2.30 -5.69
C ASP A 86 -8.54 2.05 -5.53
N ASN A 87 -8.90 1.23 -4.54
CA ASN A 87 -10.28 0.96 -4.17
C ASN A 87 -10.41 0.82 -2.66
N PHE A 88 -11.65 0.94 -2.17
CA PHE A 88 -11.94 0.91 -0.73
C PHE A 88 -11.47 -0.38 -0.04
N GLY A 89 -11.64 -1.54 -0.68
CA GLY A 89 -11.27 -2.84 -0.10
C GLY A 89 -9.75 -2.99 0.07
N LEU A 90 -8.97 -2.69 -0.96
CA LEU A 90 -7.51 -2.75 -0.91
C LEU A 90 -6.92 -1.67 0.01
N SER A 91 -7.52 -0.47 0.04
CA SER A 91 -7.15 0.58 0.99
C SER A 91 -7.35 0.11 2.44
N MET A 92 -8.48 -0.54 2.72
CA MET A 92 -8.78 -1.10 4.04
C MET A 92 -7.79 -2.21 4.43
N LEU A 93 -7.42 -3.08 3.49
CA LEU A 93 -6.43 -4.15 3.71
C LEU A 93 -5.03 -3.59 3.98
N THR A 94 -4.60 -2.59 3.21
CA THR A 94 -3.31 -1.91 3.38
C THR A 94 -3.25 -1.18 4.72
N VAL A 95 -4.32 -0.49 5.14
CA VAL A 95 -4.39 0.14 6.47
C VAL A 95 -4.40 -0.92 7.58
N PHE A 96 -5.10 -2.03 7.41
CA PHE A 96 -5.07 -3.13 8.38
C PHE A 96 -3.66 -3.67 8.57
N GLN A 97 -2.93 -3.92 7.47
CA GLN A 97 -1.52 -4.31 7.50
C GLN A 97 -0.65 -3.30 8.27
N CYS A 98 -0.89 -1.99 8.08
CA CYS A 98 -0.18 -0.95 8.83
C CYS A 98 -0.51 -0.98 10.33
N VAL A 99 -1.77 -1.19 10.70
CA VAL A 99 -2.23 -1.24 12.10
C VAL A 99 -1.65 -2.45 12.86
N THR A 100 -1.42 -3.57 12.17
CA THR A 100 -0.76 -4.75 12.77
C THR A 100 0.76 -4.59 12.89
N LEU A 101 1.33 -3.48 12.42
CA LEU A 101 2.76 -3.15 12.44
C LEU A 101 3.64 -4.13 11.65
N GLU A 102 3.09 -4.78 10.63
CA GLU A 102 3.81 -5.72 9.77
C GLU A 102 3.93 -5.15 8.35
N GLY A 103 5.15 -4.86 7.90
CA GLY A 103 5.39 -4.27 6.57
C GLY A 103 4.88 -2.83 6.38
N TRP A 104 4.53 -2.13 7.46
CA TRP A 104 4.04 -0.74 7.40
C TRP A 104 5.09 0.25 6.86
N THR A 105 6.38 -0.02 7.10
CA THR A 105 7.48 0.80 6.56
C THR A 105 7.57 0.69 5.06
N ASP A 106 7.26 -0.48 4.50
CA ASP A 106 7.32 -0.72 3.06
C ASP A 106 6.21 0.07 2.36
N VAL A 107 5.03 0.14 2.99
CA VAL A 107 3.94 1.01 2.54
C VAL A 107 4.35 2.49 2.64
N LEU A 108 4.97 2.90 3.74
CA LEU A 108 5.43 4.29 3.94
C LEU A 108 6.43 4.72 2.86
N TYR A 109 7.42 3.87 2.54
CA TYR A 109 8.43 4.19 1.52
C TYR A 109 7.93 4.05 0.08
N SER A 110 6.76 3.43 -0.11
CA SER A 110 6.12 3.33 -1.41
C SER A 110 5.35 4.60 -1.79
N VAL A 111 4.92 5.40 -0.82
CA VAL A 111 4.05 6.56 -1.05
C VAL A 111 4.84 7.84 -1.29
#